data_AF-A0A172T5K0-F1
#
_entry.id   AF-A0A172T5K0-F1
#
_cell.length_a   1.000
_cell.length_b   1.000
_cell.length_c   1.000
_cell.angle_alpha   90.00
_cell.angle_beta   90.00
_cell.angle_gamma   90.00
#
_symmetry.space_group_name_H-M   'P 1'
#
loop_
_entity.id
_entity.type
_entity.pdbx_description
1 polymer ?
#
loop_
_entity_poly.entity_id
_entity_poly.type
_entity_poly.pdbx_seq_one_letter_code
_entity_poly.pdbx_strand_id
1 'polypeptide(L)'
;MTILCDDTLQPPLHSEHGFSLLVEKAGNPIVLFDTGTTDVFMKNASTTGKNLTKVEYIVISHGHYDHAGGLKYMTSFGKKFKVYLRQDAFLPKYSDDRFTGTDWEALKDSFEFLIVKDKLIKITNSIYAFGPAWMRNKFEEPDSNFQIIKNNEKIRDFFEEELNLVIDEGDGIVLITGCAHRGIINIAQDALELFDKKIKLLIGGFHLYKSSEEKVDKAISILKSLPIEQIIPLHCSGELIKKKFGMLYTF
;
A
#
# COMPACT_ATOMS: atom_id res chain seq x y z
N MET A 1 -8.45 -8.87 8.53
CA MET A 1 -8.07 -7.57 7.94
C MET A 1 -9.32 -6.71 7.82
N THR A 2 -9.20 -5.39 7.90
CA THR A 2 -10.31 -4.46 7.73
C THR A 2 -9.85 -3.29 6.86
N ILE A 3 -10.51 -3.06 5.74
CA ILE A 3 -10.25 -1.90 4.88
C ILE A 3 -10.82 -0.67 5.59
N LEU A 4 -9.96 0.28 5.91
CA LEU A 4 -10.32 1.51 6.63
C LEU A 4 -10.40 2.72 5.70
N CYS A 5 -9.73 2.69 4.56
CA CYS A 5 -9.82 3.74 3.54
C CYS A 5 -9.70 3.10 2.16
N ASP A 6 -10.63 3.47 1.27
CA ASP A 6 -10.66 3.15 -0.15
C ASP A 6 -11.57 4.17 -0.86
N ASP A 7 -11.39 4.36 -2.17
CA ASP A 7 -12.16 5.29 -2.99
C ASP A 7 -13.66 4.96 -3.06
N THR A 8 -14.05 3.72 -2.74
CA THR A 8 -15.38 3.17 -3.08
C THR A 8 -16.12 2.46 -1.93
N LEU A 9 -15.75 2.71 -0.66
CA LEU A 9 -16.50 2.19 0.48
C LEU A 9 -17.95 2.69 0.50
N GLN A 10 -18.85 1.86 1.05
CA GLN A 10 -20.28 2.14 1.13
C GLN A 10 -20.68 2.57 2.56
N PRO A 11 -21.71 3.40 2.71
CA PRO A 11 -22.27 3.73 4.02
C PRO A 11 -22.57 2.47 4.85
N PRO A 12 -22.31 2.47 6.18
CA PRO A 12 -21.98 3.64 7.00
C PRO A 12 -20.50 4.05 6.98
N LEU A 13 -19.67 3.44 6.14
CA LEU A 13 -18.26 3.83 5.99
C LEU A 13 -18.12 5.06 5.08
N HIS A 14 -17.10 5.87 5.35
CA HIS A 14 -16.71 7.00 4.53
C HIS A 14 -15.66 6.60 3.50
N SER A 15 -15.65 7.27 2.36
CA SER A 15 -14.69 7.04 1.28
C SER A 15 -13.92 8.31 0.96
N GLU A 16 -12.66 8.15 0.61
CA GLU A 16 -11.82 9.21 0.06
C GLU A 16 -10.80 8.59 -0.88
N HIS A 17 -10.16 9.42 -1.71
CA HIS A 17 -8.99 8.94 -2.46
C HIS A 17 -7.86 8.62 -1.48
N GLY A 18 -7.50 7.36 -1.40
CA GLY A 18 -6.43 6.86 -0.55
C GLY A 18 -6.66 5.44 -0.10
N PHE A 19 -5.66 4.89 0.57
CA PHE A 19 -5.69 3.50 1.02
C PHE A 19 -5.29 3.37 2.49
N SER A 20 -6.00 2.52 3.22
CA SER A 20 -5.61 2.10 4.57
C SER A 20 -6.24 0.76 4.91
N LEU A 21 -5.45 -0.14 5.50
CA LEU A 21 -5.88 -1.48 5.86
C LEU A 21 -5.32 -1.89 7.23
N LEU A 22 -6.22 -2.28 8.13
CA LEU A 22 -5.86 -2.78 9.45
C LEU A 22 -5.69 -4.30 9.42
N VAL A 23 -4.54 -4.77 9.89
CA VAL A 23 -4.20 -6.19 10.01
C VAL A 23 -4.25 -6.61 11.48
N GLU A 24 -5.24 -7.44 11.80
CA GLU A 24 -5.39 -8.12 13.08
C GLU A 24 -5.24 -9.62 12.86
N LYS A 25 -4.17 -10.21 13.40
CA LYS A 25 -3.90 -11.65 13.35
C LYS A 25 -3.53 -12.13 14.75
N ALA A 26 -4.18 -13.19 15.22
CA ALA A 26 -3.90 -13.76 16.53
C ALA A 26 -2.39 -14.10 16.68
N GLY A 27 -1.83 -13.81 17.86
CA GLY A 27 -0.41 -14.01 18.14
C GLY A 27 0.54 -12.98 17.50
N ASN A 28 0.02 -11.93 16.85
CA ASN A 28 0.80 -10.83 16.30
C ASN A 28 0.34 -9.49 16.87
N PRO A 29 1.26 -8.52 17.06
CA PRO A 29 0.90 -7.12 17.21
C PRO A 29 0.05 -6.62 16.04
N ILE A 30 -0.84 -5.66 16.30
CA ILE A 30 -1.71 -5.07 15.27
C ILE A 30 -0.87 -4.18 14.37
N VAL A 31 -1.00 -4.37 13.06
CA VAL A 31 -0.31 -3.59 12.03
C VAL A 31 -1.32 -2.77 11.25
N LEU A 32 -1.05 -1.49 11.06
CA LEU A 32 -1.78 -0.61 10.16
C LEU A 32 -0.94 -0.41 8.89
N PHE A 33 -1.49 -0.74 7.73
CA PHE A 33 -0.84 -0.54 6.44
C PHE A 33 -1.50 0.64 5.73
N ASP A 34 -0.72 1.71 5.51
CA ASP A 34 -1.17 3.03 5.06
C ASP A 34 -2.29 3.66 5.92
N THR A 35 -2.55 4.94 5.68
CA THR A 35 -3.39 5.80 6.53
C THR A 35 -4.37 6.68 5.75
N GLY A 36 -4.49 6.51 4.44
CA GLY A 36 -5.34 7.37 3.61
C GLY A 36 -4.84 8.82 3.53
N THR A 37 -5.74 9.71 3.11
CA THR A 37 -5.47 11.14 2.97
C THR A 37 -5.80 11.92 4.25
N THR A 38 -6.93 11.61 4.88
CA THR A 38 -7.47 12.35 6.03
C THR A 38 -7.72 11.45 7.25
N ASP A 39 -8.70 11.79 8.07
CA ASP A 39 -9.14 11.00 9.24
C ASP A 39 -10.21 9.95 8.88
N VAL A 40 -10.50 9.73 7.59
CA VAL A 40 -11.48 8.73 7.12
C VAL A 40 -11.17 7.35 7.67
N PHE A 41 -9.90 6.92 7.66
CA PHE A 41 -9.51 5.62 8.22
C PHE A 41 -9.79 5.52 9.73
N MET A 42 -9.67 6.62 10.49
CA MET A 42 -10.00 6.66 11.92
C MET A 42 -11.51 6.60 12.16
N LYS A 43 -12.28 7.34 11.36
CA LYS A 43 -13.75 7.30 11.40
C LYS A 43 -14.26 5.90 11.10
N ASN A 44 -13.75 5.28 10.04
CA ASN A 44 -14.12 3.91 9.66
C ASN A 44 -13.66 2.88 10.68
N ALA A 45 -12.50 3.07 11.33
CA ALA A 45 -12.08 2.22 12.44
C ALA A 45 -13.09 2.30 13.59
N SER A 46 -13.53 3.50 13.96
CA SER A 46 -14.57 3.69 14.98
C SER A 46 -15.89 3.02 14.57
N THR A 47 -16.35 3.23 13.33
CA THR A 47 -17.59 2.62 12.80
C THR A 47 -17.55 1.10 12.82
N THR A 48 -16.38 0.50 12.57
CA THR A 48 -16.17 -0.96 12.55
C THR A 48 -15.73 -1.54 13.91
N GLY A 49 -15.74 -0.73 14.98
CA GLY A 49 -15.38 -1.15 16.33
C GLY A 49 -13.88 -1.48 16.51
N LYS A 50 -13.02 -0.98 15.62
CA LYS A 50 -11.57 -1.18 15.65
C LYS A 50 -10.89 -0.12 16.51
N ASN A 51 -10.00 -0.57 17.39
CA ASN A 51 -9.29 0.32 18.30
C ASN A 51 -7.87 0.60 17.81
N LEU A 52 -7.69 1.76 17.17
CA LEU A 52 -6.39 2.19 16.62
C LEU A 52 -5.32 2.47 17.70
N THR A 53 -5.67 2.68 18.97
CA THR A 53 -4.65 2.84 20.03
C THR A 53 -3.85 1.57 20.29
N LYS A 54 -4.40 0.42 19.88
CA LYS A 54 -3.74 -0.90 19.96
C LYS A 54 -2.80 -1.19 18.79
N VAL A 55 -2.75 -0.32 17.77
CA VAL A 55 -1.78 -0.45 16.68
C VAL A 55 -0.38 -0.32 17.27
N GLU A 56 0.47 -1.32 17.00
CA GLU A 56 1.87 -1.31 17.42
C GLU A 56 2.78 -0.79 16.31
N TYR A 57 2.52 -1.23 15.07
CA TYR A 57 3.32 -0.85 13.92
C TYR A 57 2.44 -0.26 12.82
N ILE A 58 2.92 0.82 12.22
CA ILE A 58 2.39 1.36 10.98
C ILE A 58 3.41 1.05 9.89
N VAL A 59 2.97 0.61 8.73
CA VAL A 59 3.81 0.42 7.54
C VAL A 59 3.28 1.34 6.47
N ILE A 60 4.13 2.25 5.97
CA ILE A 60 3.80 3.13 4.86
C ILE A 60 4.36 2.51 3.57
N SER A 61 3.47 2.27 2.61
CA SER A 61 3.82 1.70 1.31
C SER A 61 4.72 2.63 0.53
N HIS A 62 4.39 3.92 0.43
CA HIS A 62 5.19 4.94 -0.24
C HIS A 62 4.80 6.36 0.21
N GLY A 63 5.60 7.34 -0.19
CA GLY A 63 5.52 8.70 0.35
C GLY A 63 4.40 9.61 -0.19
N HIS A 64 3.37 9.06 -0.84
CA HIS A 64 2.27 9.88 -1.35
C HIS A 64 1.25 10.26 -0.27
N TYR A 65 0.63 11.43 -0.46
CA TYR A 65 -0.30 12.04 0.48
C TYR A 65 -1.53 11.17 0.78
N ASP A 66 -1.98 10.36 -0.18
CA ASP A 66 -3.15 9.50 -0.10
C ASP A 66 -2.87 8.14 0.57
N HIS A 67 -1.63 7.93 1.01
CA HIS A 67 -1.18 6.77 1.78
C HIS A 67 -0.64 7.17 3.16
N ALA A 68 0.11 8.27 3.25
CA ALA A 68 0.72 8.72 4.50
C ALA A 68 0.09 10.01 5.09
N GLY A 69 -0.89 10.62 4.42
CA GLY A 69 -1.53 11.87 4.87
C GLY A 69 -2.29 11.73 6.19
N GLY A 70 -2.90 10.56 6.42
CA GLY A 70 -3.62 10.26 7.65
C GLY A 70 -2.76 10.21 8.91
N LEU A 71 -1.44 10.04 8.78
CA LEU A 71 -0.51 10.04 9.92
C LEU A 71 -0.68 11.28 10.81
N LYS A 72 -0.91 12.47 10.25
CA LYS A 72 -1.06 13.69 11.05
C LYS A 72 -2.20 13.60 12.08
N TYR A 73 -3.24 12.83 11.81
CA TYR A 73 -4.36 12.65 12.75
C TYR A 73 -4.08 11.63 13.85
N MET A 74 -3.17 10.67 13.61
CA MET A 74 -2.73 9.70 14.62
C MET A 74 -2.03 10.36 15.82
N THR A 75 -1.48 11.56 15.62
CA THR A 75 -0.83 12.35 16.70
C THR A 75 -1.78 12.68 17.85
N SER A 76 -3.09 12.73 17.58
CA SER A 76 -4.13 12.97 18.59
C SER A 76 -4.21 11.90 19.68
N PHE A 77 -3.68 10.70 19.45
CA PHE A 77 -3.65 9.63 20.45
C PHE A 77 -2.63 9.84 21.57
N GLY A 78 -1.72 10.83 21.46
CA GLY A 78 -0.69 11.07 22.47
C GLY A 78 0.33 9.92 22.62
N LYS A 79 0.33 8.95 21.68
CA LYS A 79 1.28 7.85 21.58
C LYS A 79 2.21 8.09 20.40
N LYS A 80 3.51 7.86 20.60
CA LYS A 80 4.50 7.83 19.52
C LYS A 80 4.45 6.46 18.84
N PHE A 81 3.77 6.36 17.70
CA PHE A 81 3.68 5.11 16.94
C PHE A 81 5.00 4.82 16.22
N LYS A 82 5.31 3.53 16.05
CA LYS A 82 6.43 3.05 15.24
C LYS A 82 5.99 2.94 13.79
N VAL A 83 6.70 3.62 12.90
CA VAL A 83 6.36 3.72 11.48
C VAL A 83 7.50 3.15 10.64
N TYR A 84 7.26 2.02 9.99
CA TYR A 84 8.16 1.46 8.99
C TYR A 84 7.95 2.13 7.64
N LEU A 85 9.04 2.60 7.05
CA LEU A 85 9.09 3.15 5.69
C LEU A 85 10.54 3.08 5.18
N ARG A 86 10.74 3.22 3.86
CA ARG A 86 12.09 3.38 3.28
C ARG A 86 12.48 4.85 3.22
N GLN A 87 13.78 5.14 3.28
CA GLN A 87 14.34 6.50 3.37
C GLN A 87 13.81 7.45 2.28
N ASP A 88 13.65 6.97 1.05
CA ASP A 88 13.25 7.79 -0.09
C ASP A 88 11.76 8.20 -0.04
N ALA A 89 10.97 7.66 0.91
CA ALA A 89 9.60 8.13 1.15
C ALA A 89 9.55 9.57 1.67
N PHE A 90 10.62 10.03 2.33
CA PHE A 90 10.73 11.41 2.81
C PHE A 90 11.01 12.45 1.72
N LEU A 91 11.39 12.01 0.51
CA LEU A 91 11.68 12.94 -0.57
C LEU A 91 10.40 13.66 -1.02
N PRO A 92 10.45 14.96 -1.36
CA PRO A 92 9.32 15.66 -1.96
C PRO A 92 8.89 14.97 -3.26
N LYS A 93 7.62 14.61 -3.35
CA LYS A 93 7.03 13.89 -4.50
C LYS A 93 6.07 14.79 -5.27
N TYR A 94 6.09 14.64 -6.59
CA TYR A 94 5.27 15.40 -7.52
C TYR A 94 4.69 14.49 -8.60
N SER A 95 3.52 14.87 -9.09
CA SER A 95 2.95 14.39 -10.35
C SER A 95 2.83 15.61 -11.25
N ASP A 96 3.68 15.66 -12.29
CA ASP A 96 3.97 16.88 -13.03
C ASP A 96 4.36 18.01 -12.05
N ASP A 97 3.64 19.14 -12.04
CA ASP A 97 3.91 20.25 -11.13
C ASP A 97 3.11 20.20 -9.82
N ARG A 98 2.20 19.23 -9.67
CA ARG A 98 1.39 19.07 -8.47
C ARG A 98 2.18 18.31 -7.41
N PHE A 99 2.36 18.90 -6.23
CA PHE A 99 2.90 18.19 -5.07
C PHE A 99 1.97 17.03 -4.67
N THR A 100 2.52 15.83 -4.58
CA THR A 100 1.82 14.60 -4.17
C THR A 100 2.48 13.93 -2.96
N GLY A 101 3.53 14.53 -2.38
CA GLY A 101 4.19 14.00 -1.19
C GLY A 101 3.42 14.26 0.11
N THR A 102 3.94 13.69 1.19
CA THR A 102 3.49 13.97 2.56
C THR A 102 4.35 15.07 3.20
N ASP A 103 3.73 15.91 4.03
CA ASP A 103 4.45 16.91 4.84
C ASP A 103 5.17 16.23 6.02
N TRP A 104 6.32 15.64 5.73
CA TRP A 104 7.12 14.92 6.72
C TRP A 104 7.75 15.81 7.79
N GLU A 105 7.98 17.09 7.47
CA GLU A 105 8.55 18.05 8.41
C GLU A 105 7.59 18.29 9.59
N ALA A 106 6.28 18.36 9.30
CA ALA A 106 5.25 18.45 10.33
C ALA A 106 5.13 17.19 11.22
N LEU A 107 5.66 16.04 10.78
CA LEU A 107 5.51 14.74 11.45
C LEU A 107 6.80 14.21 12.09
N LYS A 108 7.94 14.86 11.87
CA LYS A 108 9.29 14.35 12.21
C LYS A 108 9.44 13.93 13.68
N ASP A 109 8.79 14.65 14.60
CA ASP A 109 8.91 14.41 16.04
C ASP A 109 7.76 13.57 16.61
N SER A 110 6.69 13.38 15.83
CA SER A 110 5.45 12.72 16.25
C SER A 110 5.51 11.19 16.19
N PHE A 111 6.46 10.63 15.45
CA PHE A 111 6.58 9.19 15.20
C PHE A 111 7.99 8.67 15.45
N GLU A 112 8.10 7.38 15.78
CA GLU A 112 9.35 6.65 15.76
C GLU A 112 9.50 6.03 14.37
N PHE A 113 10.25 6.67 13.48
CA PHE A 113 10.47 6.17 12.13
C PHE A 113 11.53 5.07 12.10
N LEU A 114 11.13 3.89 11.64
CA LEU A 114 11.96 2.70 11.51
C LEU A 114 12.33 2.52 10.03
N ILE A 115 13.54 2.96 9.67
CA ILE A 115 13.97 3.02 8.27
C ILE A 115 14.33 1.62 7.75
N VAL A 116 13.53 1.15 6.79
CA VAL A 116 13.74 -0.13 6.11
C VAL A 116 14.86 0.00 5.08
N LYS A 117 15.89 -0.83 5.22
CA LYS A 117 17.03 -0.89 4.29
C LYS A 117 17.01 -2.17 3.46
N ASP A 118 16.77 -3.29 4.13
CA ASP A 118 16.76 -4.61 3.51
C ASP A 118 15.56 -4.79 2.58
N LYS A 119 15.69 -5.69 1.60
CA LYS A 119 14.62 -5.98 0.65
C LYS A 119 13.44 -6.69 1.30
N LEU A 120 13.68 -7.47 2.35
CA LEU A 120 12.67 -8.18 3.12
C LEU A 120 12.97 -8.00 4.61
N ILE A 121 11.98 -7.54 5.37
CA ILE A 121 12.06 -7.43 6.83
C ILE A 121 10.89 -8.11 7.50
N LYS A 122 11.12 -8.59 8.71
CA LYS A 122 10.09 -9.14 9.58
C LYS A 122 9.53 -8.04 10.48
N ILE A 123 8.24 -7.76 10.37
CA ILE A 123 7.52 -6.77 11.20
C ILE A 123 7.03 -7.43 12.50
N THR A 124 6.44 -8.62 12.37
CA THR A 124 5.94 -9.44 13.48
C THR A 124 6.23 -10.92 13.23
N ASN A 125 5.74 -11.83 14.08
CA ASN A 125 5.98 -13.27 13.95
C ASN A 125 5.66 -13.85 12.57
N SER A 126 4.56 -13.38 11.95
CA SER A 126 4.09 -13.85 10.64
C SER A 126 3.76 -12.71 9.67
N ILE A 127 4.19 -11.48 9.95
CA ILE A 127 3.98 -10.33 9.06
C ILE A 127 5.34 -9.77 8.65
N TYR A 128 5.49 -9.54 7.35
CA TYR A 128 6.71 -9.07 6.72
C TYR A 128 6.41 -7.86 5.84
N ALA A 129 7.41 -7.03 5.60
CA ALA A 129 7.38 -6.01 4.57
C ALA A 129 8.52 -6.26 3.58
N PHE A 130 8.27 -6.06 2.30
CA PHE A 130 9.31 -6.19 1.28
C PHE A 130 9.19 -5.11 0.21
N GLY A 131 10.32 -4.81 -0.41
CA GLY A 131 10.41 -3.86 -1.51
C GLY A 131 11.75 -3.14 -1.56
N PRO A 132 12.00 -2.35 -2.61
CA PRO A 132 11.10 -2.16 -3.74
C PRO A 132 11.11 -3.37 -4.70
N ALA A 133 10.05 -3.54 -5.49
CA ALA A 133 9.94 -4.66 -6.40
C ALA A 133 11.01 -4.60 -7.51
N TRP A 134 11.47 -5.76 -8.01
CA TRP A 134 12.31 -5.81 -9.20
C TRP A 134 11.48 -5.52 -10.46
N MET A 135 11.90 -4.52 -11.25
CA MET A 135 11.27 -4.21 -12.53
C MET A 135 11.66 -5.29 -13.57
N ARG A 136 10.77 -6.26 -13.82
CA ARG A 136 11.00 -7.37 -14.77
C ARG A 136 10.46 -7.09 -16.17
N ASN A 137 9.61 -6.08 -16.30
CA ASN A 137 8.91 -5.78 -17.53
C ASN A 137 8.80 -4.26 -17.74
N LYS A 138 8.74 -3.84 -19.01
CA LYS A 138 8.65 -2.42 -19.39
C LYS A 138 7.24 -1.84 -19.31
N PHE A 139 6.19 -2.68 -19.30
CA PHE A 139 4.81 -2.19 -19.42
C PHE A 139 4.20 -1.78 -18.08
N GLU A 140 4.78 -2.24 -16.96
CA GLU A 140 4.49 -1.80 -15.60
C GLU A 140 5.58 -0.87 -15.03
N GLU A 141 6.38 -0.21 -15.87
CA GLU A 141 7.23 0.86 -15.37
C GLU A 141 6.39 1.96 -14.72
N PRO A 142 6.87 2.58 -13.63
CA PRO A 142 6.18 3.71 -13.02
C PRO A 142 5.91 4.83 -14.03
N ASP A 143 4.74 5.48 -13.91
CA ASP A 143 4.33 6.52 -14.86
C ASP A 143 5.38 7.65 -14.91
N SER A 144 5.68 8.13 -16.12
CA SER A 144 6.80 9.08 -16.35
C SER A 144 6.55 10.49 -15.80
N ASN A 145 5.32 10.79 -15.39
CA ASN A 145 4.94 12.07 -14.79
C ASN A 145 5.25 12.14 -13.28
N PHE A 146 5.57 11.01 -12.63
CA PHE A 146 5.98 11.04 -11.23
C PHE A 146 7.44 11.49 -11.10
N GLN A 147 7.67 12.40 -10.17
CA GLN A 147 8.96 13.05 -9.97
C GLN A 147 9.27 13.21 -8.47
N ILE A 148 10.55 13.12 -8.12
CA ILE A 148 11.07 13.42 -6.77
C ILE A 148 12.07 14.58 -6.84
N ILE A 149 12.18 15.32 -5.74
CA ILE A 149 13.32 16.23 -5.52
C ILE A 149 14.40 15.49 -4.73
N LYS A 150 15.53 15.18 -5.38
CA LYS A 150 16.68 14.53 -4.75
C LYS A 150 17.92 15.35 -5.05
N ASN A 151 18.69 15.71 -4.02
CA ASN A 151 19.86 16.60 -4.16
C ASN A 151 19.53 17.93 -4.88
N ASN A 152 18.37 18.53 -4.58
CA ASN A 152 17.85 19.74 -5.22
C ASN A 152 17.54 19.62 -6.73
N GLU A 153 17.51 18.42 -7.28
CA GLU A 153 17.12 18.17 -8.67
C GLU A 153 15.78 17.45 -8.75
N LYS A 154 14.92 17.90 -9.68
CA LYS A 154 13.64 17.23 -10.00
C LYS A 154 13.91 16.12 -11.01
N ILE A 155 13.87 14.86 -10.56
CA ILE A 155 14.15 13.68 -11.37
C ILE A 155 12.93 12.75 -11.40
N ARG A 156 12.86 11.85 -12.39
CA ARG A 156 11.77 10.83 -12.46
C ARG A 156 11.79 9.98 -11.20
N ASP A 157 10.60 9.74 -10.65
CA ASP A 157 10.41 8.84 -9.51
C ASP A 157 10.25 7.39 -10.00
N PHE A 158 11.11 6.50 -9.49
CA PHE A 158 11.02 5.06 -9.73
C PHE A 158 10.50 4.32 -8.50
N PHE A 159 10.04 5.02 -7.46
CA PHE A 159 9.46 4.44 -6.26
C PHE A 159 10.42 3.46 -5.55
N GLU A 160 11.68 3.89 -5.36
CA GLU A 160 12.70 3.11 -4.63
C GLU A 160 12.33 2.88 -3.16
N GLU A 161 11.34 3.62 -2.66
CA GLU A 161 10.77 3.49 -1.34
C GLU A 161 9.61 2.49 -1.21
N GLU A 162 9.06 1.99 -2.33
CA GLU A 162 7.81 1.23 -2.29
C GLU A 162 7.94 -0.05 -1.46
N LEU A 163 7.04 -0.21 -0.50
CA LEU A 163 6.90 -1.39 0.35
C LEU A 163 5.53 -2.05 0.14
N ASN A 164 5.55 -3.38 0.24
CA ASN A 164 4.38 -4.24 0.23
C ASN A 164 4.37 -5.06 1.52
N LEU A 165 3.18 -5.44 2.01
CA LEU A 165 3.04 -6.23 3.23
C LEU A 165 2.68 -7.67 2.87
N VAL A 166 3.26 -8.63 3.60
CA VAL A 166 2.96 -10.05 3.47
C VAL A 166 2.56 -10.61 4.83
N ILE A 167 1.46 -11.35 4.85
CA ILE A 167 1.06 -12.17 5.99
C ILE A 167 1.32 -13.63 5.61
N ASP A 168 2.21 -14.28 6.35
CA ASP A 168 2.47 -15.71 6.20
C ASP A 168 1.41 -16.53 6.94
N GLU A 169 0.63 -17.32 6.20
CA GLU A 169 -0.43 -18.20 6.72
C GLU A 169 0.04 -19.66 6.86
N GLY A 170 1.33 -19.94 6.64
CA GLY A 170 1.91 -21.28 6.70
C GLY A 170 1.91 -21.98 5.34
N ASP A 171 0.72 -22.31 4.82
CA ASP A 171 0.51 -23.00 3.53
C ASP A 171 0.29 -22.04 2.34
N GLY A 172 0.50 -20.74 2.56
CA GLY A 172 0.43 -19.70 1.54
C GLY A 172 0.60 -18.31 2.16
N ILE A 173 0.60 -17.28 1.32
CA ILE A 173 0.73 -15.90 1.77
C ILE A 173 -0.47 -15.03 1.38
N VAL A 174 -0.77 -14.04 2.21
CA VAL A 174 -1.62 -12.90 1.83
C VAL A 174 -0.69 -11.74 1.48
N LEU A 175 -0.78 -11.26 0.25
CA LEU A 175 0.01 -10.15 -0.29
C LEU A 175 -0.86 -8.89 -0.34
N ILE A 176 -0.40 -7.82 0.31
CA ILE A 176 -1.06 -6.53 0.38
C ILE A 176 -0.16 -5.47 -0.25
N THR A 177 -0.70 -4.69 -1.18
CA THR A 177 -0.01 -3.58 -1.86
C THR A 177 -0.70 -2.24 -1.58
N GLY A 178 0.07 -1.16 -1.58
CA GLY A 178 -0.45 0.21 -1.57
C GLY A 178 -0.98 0.60 -2.94
N CYS A 179 -0.12 1.19 -3.78
CA CYS A 179 -0.45 1.55 -5.17
C CYS A 179 0.10 0.60 -6.23
N ALA A 180 1.18 -0.15 -5.96
CA ALA A 180 1.91 -0.95 -6.95
C ALA A 180 2.48 -0.12 -8.12
N HIS A 181 3.13 1.00 -7.82
CA HIS A 181 3.80 1.83 -8.82
C HIS A 181 4.89 1.09 -9.59
N ARG A 182 5.57 0.12 -8.95
CA ARG A 182 6.53 -0.77 -9.62
C ARG A 182 5.91 -1.95 -10.36
N GLY A 183 4.59 -2.01 -10.46
CA GLY A 183 3.87 -3.06 -11.17
C GLY A 183 3.42 -4.20 -10.29
N ILE A 184 2.14 -4.53 -10.39
CA ILE A 184 1.52 -5.58 -9.59
C ILE A 184 2.07 -6.98 -9.93
N ILE A 185 2.42 -7.23 -11.20
CA ILE A 185 3.02 -8.51 -11.60
C ILE A 185 4.45 -8.61 -11.04
N ASN A 186 5.23 -7.53 -11.14
CA ASN A 186 6.57 -7.48 -10.53
C ASN A 186 6.52 -7.74 -9.02
N ILE A 187 5.57 -7.13 -8.31
CA ILE A 187 5.35 -7.33 -6.87
C ILE A 187 4.94 -8.77 -6.56
N ALA A 188 3.98 -9.32 -7.32
CA ALA A 188 3.52 -10.69 -7.13
C ALA A 188 4.65 -11.71 -7.36
N GLN A 189 5.45 -11.52 -8.41
CA GLN A 189 6.61 -12.39 -8.69
C GLN A 189 7.67 -12.29 -7.59
N ASP A 190 8.00 -11.09 -7.10
CA ASP A 190 8.88 -10.93 -5.94
C ASP A 190 8.36 -11.69 -4.71
N ALA A 191 7.06 -11.58 -4.41
CA ALA A 191 6.49 -12.27 -3.26
C ALA A 191 6.54 -13.81 -3.41
N LEU A 192 6.27 -14.33 -4.61
CA LEU A 192 6.38 -15.76 -4.89
C LEU A 192 7.83 -16.26 -4.72
N GLU A 193 8.81 -15.51 -5.22
CA GLU A 193 10.23 -15.84 -5.10
C GLU A 193 10.75 -15.74 -3.66
N LEU A 194 10.38 -14.68 -2.92
CA LEU A 194 10.88 -14.42 -1.57
C LEU A 194 10.34 -15.39 -0.53
N PHE A 195 9.10 -15.86 -0.70
CA PHE A 195 8.41 -16.69 0.29
C PHE A 195 8.28 -18.15 -0.14
N ASP A 196 8.56 -18.46 -1.42
CA ASP A 196 8.43 -19.80 -2.01
C ASP A 196 7.07 -20.46 -1.68
N LYS A 197 6.00 -19.66 -1.80
CA LYS A 197 4.63 -19.99 -1.41
C LYS A 197 3.65 -19.41 -2.40
N LYS A 198 2.54 -20.11 -2.65
CA LYS A 198 1.40 -19.55 -3.39
C LYS A 198 0.83 -18.31 -2.69
N ILE A 199 0.28 -17.38 -3.47
CA ILE A 199 -0.47 -16.25 -2.93
C ILE A 199 -1.93 -16.67 -2.78
N LYS A 200 -2.42 -16.79 -1.55
CA LYS A 200 -3.84 -17.06 -1.27
C LYS A 200 -4.71 -15.87 -1.62
N LEU A 201 -4.22 -14.67 -1.30
CA LEU A 201 -4.94 -13.44 -1.54
C LEU A 201 -3.97 -12.33 -1.92
N LEU A 202 -4.20 -11.69 -3.06
CA LEU A 202 -3.59 -10.44 -3.48
C LEU A 202 -4.61 -9.31 -3.33
N ILE A 203 -4.34 -8.31 -2.50
CA ILE A 203 -5.28 -7.22 -2.21
C ILE A 203 -4.58 -5.86 -2.18
N GLY A 204 -5.24 -4.81 -2.68
CA GLY A 204 -4.73 -3.43 -2.65
C GLY A 204 -4.78 -2.73 -4.00
N GLY A 205 -4.09 -1.60 -4.14
CA GLY A 205 -4.01 -0.84 -5.39
C GLY A 205 -3.03 -1.42 -6.40
N PHE A 206 -3.44 -1.45 -7.67
CA PHE A 206 -2.64 -1.98 -8.79
C PHE A 206 -2.19 -0.91 -9.80
N HIS A 207 -2.55 0.37 -9.58
CA HIS A 207 -2.24 1.53 -10.44
C HIS A 207 -2.64 1.38 -11.93
N LEU A 208 -3.75 0.70 -12.22
CA LEU A 208 -4.21 0.46 -13.59
C LEU A 208 -5.34 1.40 -14.06
N TYR A 209 -5.78 2.37 -13.26
CA TYR A 209 -6.93 3.23 -13.57
C TYR A 209 -6.80 4.09 -14.83
N LYS A 210 -5.57 4.44 -15.23
CA LYS A 210 -5.25 5.19 -16.47
C LYS A 210 -4.73 4.30 -17.60
N SER A 211 -4.69 2.98 -17.41
CA SER A 211 -4.16 2.06 -18.40
C SER A 211 -5.19 1.78 -19.51
N SER A 212 -4.70 1.50 -20.72
CA SER A 212 -5.55 1.02 -21.81
C SER A 212 -6.19 -0.32 -21.45
N GLU A 213 -7.35 -0.64 -22.05
CA GLU A 213 -8.00 -1.94 -21.86
C GLU A 213 -7.07 -3.11 -22.22
N GLU A 214 -6.28 -2.98 -23.30
CA GLU A 214 -5.27 -3.97 -23.66
C GLU A 214 -4.23 -4.21 -22.55
N LYS A 215 -3.74 -3.14 -21.92
CA LYS A 215 -2.80 -3.25 -20.79
C LYS A 215 -3.46 -3.91 -19.59
N VAL A 216 -4.72 -3.57 -19.29
CA VAL A 216 -5.50 -4.20 -18.22
C VAL A 216 -5.70 -5.70 -18.49
N ASP A 217 -6.09 -6.07 -19.70
CA ASP A 217 -6.32 -7.47 -20.08
C ASP A 217 -5.04 -8.29 -20.05
N LYS A 218 -3.94 -7.72 -20.53
CA LYS A 218 -2.62 -8.32 -20.40
C LYS A 218 -2.24 -8.54 -18.94
N ALA A 219 -2.47 -7.56 -18.07
CA ALA A 219 -2.17 -7.68 -16.65
C ALA A 219 -3.01 -8.78 -15.99
N ILE A 220 -4.32 -8.82 -16.26
CA ILE A 220 -5.23 -9.86 -15.78
C ILE A 220 -4.79 -11.24 -16.25
N SER A 221 -4.43 -11.38 -17.53
CA SER A 221 -4.01 -12.66 -18.10
C SER A 221 -2.74 -13.19 -17.43
N ILE A 222 -1.78 -12.32 -17.12
CA ILE A 222 -0.55 -12.72 -16.44
C ILE A 222 -0.82 -13.03 -14.96
N LEU A 223 -1.59 -12.20 -14.26
CA LEU A 223 -1.94 -12.46 -12.86
C LEU A 223 -2.67 -13.79 -12.69
N LYS A 224 -3.55 -14.16 -13.64
CA LYS A 224 -4.26 -15.45 -13.66
C LYS A 224 -3.36 -16.66 -13.96
N SER A 225 -2.18 -16.46 -14.55
CA SER A 225 -1.24 -17.54 -14.81
C SER A 225 -0.25 -17.78 -13.66
N LEU A 226 -0.16 -16.83 -12.72
CA LEU A 226 0.60 -16.98 -11.48
C LEU A 226 -0.16 -17.84 -10.46
N PRO A 227 0.54 -18.50 -9.50
CA PRO A 227 -0.09 -19.26 -8.42
C PRO A 227 -0.75 -18.34 -7.38
N ILE A 228 -1.85 -17.70 -7.78
CA ILE A 228 -2.66 -16.77 -7.00
C ILE A 228 -4.10 -17.31 -6.93
N GLU A 229 -4.62 -17.53 -5.72
CA GLU A 229 -5.97 -18.08 -5.54
C GLU A 229 -7.06 -17.02 -5.66
N GLN A 230 -6.84 -15.84 -5.05
CA GLN A 230 -7.80 -14.74 -5.05
C GLN A 230 -7.11 -13.39 -5.26
N ILE A 231 -7.75 -12.51 -6.04
CA ILE A 231 -7.27 -11.16 -6.35
C ILE A 231 -8.41 -10.17 -6.06
N ILE A 232 -8.13 -9.17 -5.23
CA ILE A 232 -9.07 -8.11 -4.82
C ILE A 232 -8.42 -6.74 -5.16
N PRO A 233 -8.59 -6.22 -6.39
CA PRO A 233 -8.16 -4.87 -6.74
C PRO A 233 -8.94 -3.81 -5.96
N LEU A 234 -8.23 -2.87 -5.34
CA LEU A 234 -8.76 -1.74 -4.58
C LEU A 234 -8.15 -0.42 -5.09
N HIS A 235 -8.59 0.70 -4.53
CA HIS A 235 -7.97 2.02 -4.67
C HIS A 235 -7.74 2.41 -6.14
N CYS A 236 -6.50 2.78 -6.50
CA CYS A 236 -6.02 3.22 -7.81
C CYS A 236 -6.06 2.15 -8.92
N SER A 237 -6.63 0.97 -8.68
CA SER A 237 -6.74 -0.08 -9.69
C SER A 237 -7.65 0.31 -10.86
N GLY A 238 -8.69 1.12 -10.60
CA GLY A 238 -9.67 1.56 -11.59
C GLY A 238 -10.84 0.61 -11.83
N GLU A 239 -11.93 1.13 -12.37
CA GLU A 239 -13.22 0.41 -12.51
C GLU A 239 -13.15 -0.80 -13.44
N LEU A 240 -12.35 -0.75 -14.50
CA LEU A 240 -12.29 -1.81 -15.50
C LEU A 240 -11.78 -3.13 -14.91
N ILE A 241 -10.66 -3.09 -14.18
CA ILE A 241 -10.09 -4.29 -13.55
C ILE A 241 -10.95 -4.78 -12.38
N LYS A 242 -11.52 -3.87 -11.59
CA LYS A 242 -12.47 -4.21 -10.51
C LYS A 242 -13.67 -4.99 -11.07
N LYS A 243 -14.26 -4.54 -12.17
CA LYS A 243 -15.35 -5.24 -12.87
C LYS A 243 -14.91 -6.60 -13.44
N LYS A 244 -13.74 -6.66 -14.11
CA LYS A 244 -13.26 -7.92 -14.73
C LYS A 244 -12.89 -9.01 -13.71
N PHE A 245 -12.54 -8.63 -12.47
CA PHE A 245 -12.39 -9.58 -11.36
C PHE A 245 -13.68 -9.86 -10.56
N GLY A 246 -14.82 -9.28 -10.98
CA GLY A 246 -16.12 -9.59 -10.39
C GLY A 246 -16.46 -8.83 -9.10
N MET A 247 -15.77 -7.72 -8.81
CA MET A 247 -16.05 -6.89 -7.63
C MET A 247 -17.16 -5.87 -7.93
N LEU A 248 -18.41 -6.32 -7.97
CA LEU A 248 -19.55 -5.48 -7.62
C LEU A 248 -19.75 -5.66 -6.11
N TYR A 249 -19.33 -4.66 -5.33
CA TYR A 249 -19.26 -4.77 -3.87
C TYR A 249 -20.58 -5.24 -3.22
N THR A 250 -20.47 -6.27 -2.39
CA THR A 250 -21.29 -6.44 -1.18
C THR A 250 -20.35 -6.83 -0.04
N PHE A 251 -20.07 -5.87 0.84
CA PHE A 251 -19.56 -6.11 2.19
C PHE A 251 -20.62 -5.60 3.18
#